data_AF-A0A1F2TH96-F1
#
_entry.id   AF-A0A1F2TH96-F1
#
_cell.length_a   1.000
_cell.length_b   1.000
_cell.length_c   1.000
_cell.angle_alpha   90.00
_cell.angle_beta   90.00
_cell.angle_gamma   90.00
#
_symmetry.space_group_name_H-M   'P 1'
#
loop_
_entity.id
_entity.type
_entity.pdbx_description
1 polymer ?
#
loop_
_entity_poly.entity_id
_entity_poly.type
_entity_poly.pdbx_seq_one_letter_code
_entity_poly.pdbx_strand_id
1 'polypeptide(L)'
;MTTAERVQAVADYGFTERQARFLVLVMRHAGLCVKRQYAAFAGIKPGGEKCHAFFDKLVRRGFAVAADCVHNRARLYHVHHRPLYHAIGEPESRYRRPVPARAAAERLMRLDAALFEPDLDWLTTRSEKLAYMALRTPAEASDVPAKPGVQDRPDLLPGTFSIGVDANGRAVLLYVATVPWCDDFRSFLVGHVAFLAVVATCTLRVVFPPALQRVVRDYERAVHDELENRLDPETVRDLQWYFFHCRRRTDWREYNTDTLKARFARCAKAFTGPRFRRLYRRWLVEGDAALTPVPAAVSEAFASGRALLDLRLLPHTYEHLSPLVNRRRTRRRRVMADAETGDERPQGLNPTLNPAP
;
A
#
# COMPACT_ATOMS: atom_id res chain seq x y z
N MET A 1 -21.01 -4.64 8.29
CA MET A 1 -21.48 -3.25 8.17
C MET A 1 -21.18 -2.75 6.77
N THR A 2 -22.22 -2.41 6.01
CA THR A 2 -22.16 -1.92 4.63
C THR A 2 -21.65 -0.48 4.56
N THR A 3 -21.20 -0.03 3.39
CA THR A 3 -20.77 1.36 3.19
C THR A 3 -21.90 2.36 3.49
N ALA A 4 -23.14 2.06 3.11
CA ALA A 4 -24.30 2.91 3.39
C ALA A 4 -24.55 3.07 4.91
N GLU A 5 -24.44 2.00 5.69
CA GLU A 5 -24.56 2.03 7.15
C GLU A 5 -23.48 2.93 7.78
N ARG A 6 -22.24 2.86 7.28
CA ARG A 6 -21.14 3.73 7.78
C ARG A 6 -21.40 5.20 7.50
N VAL A 7 -21.92 5.49 6.31
CA VAL A 7 -22.25 6.85 5.89
C VAL A 7 -23.36 7.41 6.77
N GLN A 8 -24.43 6.63 7.00
CA GLN A 8 -25.52 7.06 7.87
C GLN A 8 -25.03 7.30 9.30
N ALA A 9 -24.24 6.37 9.86
CA ALA A 9 -23.70 6.50 11.21
C ALA A 9 -22.82 7.75 11.40
N VAL A 10 -22.12 8.20 10.35
CA VAL A 10 -21.36 9.47 10.38
C VAL A 10 -22.28 10.67 10.15
N ALA A 11 -23.30 10.56 9.31
CA ALA A 11 -24.30 11.62 9.09
C ALA A 11 -25.02 11.99 10.39
N ASP A 12 -25.28 11.02 11.27
CA ASP A 12 -25.91 11.20 12.59
C ASP A 12 -25.09 12.10 13.53
N TYR A 13 -23.79 12.31 13.27
CA TYR A 13 -22.97 13.34 13.95
C TYR A 13 -23.24 14.77 13.43
N GLY A 14 -24.30 14.93 12.66
CA GLY A 14 -24.79 16.17 12.08
C GLY A 14 -24.10 16.56 10.78
N PHE A 15 -23.45 15.65 10.07
CA PHE A 15 -22.84 15.91 8.75
C PHE A 15 -23.86 15.70 7.63
N THR A 16 -23.73 16.43 6.53
CA THR A 16 -24.51 16.09 5.32
C THR A 16 -24.03 14.74 4.78
N GLU A 17 -24.87 14.03 4.04
CA GLU A 17 -24.50 12.75 3.43
C GLU A 17 -23.19 12.84 2.64
N ARG A 18 -23.02 13.91 1.84
CA ARG A 18 -21.78 14.19 1.09
C ARG A 18 -20.56 14.33 2.02
N GLN A 19 -20.69 15.06 3.13
CA GLN A 19 -19.62 15.21 4.11
C GLN A 19 -19.30 13.87 4.80
N ALA A 20 -20.34 13.11 5.16
CA ALA A 20 -20.22 11.81 5.79
C ALA A 20 -19.50 10.80 4.89
N ARG A 21 -19.89 10.72 3.61
CA ARG A 21 -19.20 9.89 2.59
C ARG A 21 -17.72 10.21 2.48
N PHE A 22 -17.37 11.50 2.41
CA PHE A 22 -15.97 11.91 2.41
C PHE A 22 -15.25 11.49 3.69
N LEU A 23 -15.85 11.71 4.86
CA LEU A 23 -15.24 11.35 6.15
C LEU A 23 -15.04 9.85 6.31
N VAL A 24 -15.96 9.01 5.82
CA VAL A 24 -15.78 7.56 5.77
C VAL A 24 -14.54 7.21 4.95
N LEU A 25 -14.38 7.78 3.74
CA LEU A 25 -13.17 7.57 2.94
C LEU A 25 -11.90 8.04 3.66
N VAL A 26 -11.93 9.21 4.31
CA VAL A 26 -10.79 9.71 5.10
C VAL A 26 -10.43 8.70 6.18
N MET A 27 -11.38 8.31 7.04
CA MET A 27 -11.13 7.43 8.18
C MET A 27 -10.68 6.02 7.78
N ARG A 28 -11.11 5.52 6.62
CA ARG A 28 -10.76 4.16 6.14
C ARG A 28 -9.46 4.09 5.33
N HIS A 29 -8.96 5.20 4.79
CA HIS A 29 -7.76 5.21 3.94
C HIS A 29 -6.56 5.99 4.52
N ALA A 30 -6.79 7.00 5.35
CA ALA A 30 -5.73 7.94 5.71
C ALA A 30 -5.80 8.44 7.17
N GLY A 31 -7.00 8.71 7.68
CA GLY A 31 -7.27 9.50 8.87
C GLY A 31 -6.92 10.97 8.71
N LEU A 32 -6.23 11.34 7.63
CA LEU A 32 -5.73 12.66 7.33
C LEU A 32 -6.32 13.11 6.00
N CYS A 33 -6.65 14.39 5.90
CA CYS A 33 -7.07 14.97 4.64
C CYS A 33 -6.68 16.45 4.53
N VAL A 34 -6.87 16.99 3.34
CA VAL A 34 -6.67 18.41 3.05
C VAL A 34 -7.87 18.99 2.30
N LYS A 35 -8.00 20.32 2.30
CA LYS A 35 -9.13 21.02 1.68
C LYS A 35 -9.39 20.64 0.22
N ARG A 36 -8.32 20.47 -0.58
CA ARG A 36 -8.46 20.16 -2.00
C ARG A 36 -9.09 18.79 -2.25
N GLN A 37 -8.83 17.81 -1.38
CA GLN A 37 -9.38 16.46 -1.51
C GLN A 37 -10.89 16.47 -1.30
N TYR A 38 -11.35 17.17 -0.26
CA TYR A 38 -12.78 17.39 -0.07
C TYR A 38 -13.39 18.17 -1.23
N ALA A 39 -12.70 19.22 -1.70
CA ALA A 39 -13.18 20.04 -2.80
C ALA A 39 -13.35 19.23 -4.10
N ALA A 40 -12.35 18.41 -4.45
CA ALA A 40 -12.40 17.50 -5.58
C ALA A 40 -13.52 16.46 -5.42
N PHE A 41 -13.61 15.81 -4.26
CA PHE A 41 -14.68 14.85 -3.96
C PHE A 41 -16.08 15.47 -4.08
N ALA A 42 -16.27 16.66 -3.51
CA ALA A 42 -17.57 17.29 -3.42
C ALA A 42 -17.98 18.06 -4.70
N GLY A 43 -17.10 18.13 -5.70
CA GLY A 43 -17.30 18.91 -6.93
C GLY A 43 -17.41 20.41 -6.69
N ILE A 44 -16.65 20.95 -5.71
CA ILE A 44 -16.71 22.37 -5.32
C ILE A 44 -15.35 23.05 -5.50
N LYS A 45 -15.35 24.38 -5.57
CA LYS A 45 -14.11 25.17 -5.63
C LYS A 45 -13.26 24.96 -4.36
N PRO A 46 -11.97 24.60 -4.49
CA PRO A 46 -11.05 24.56 -3.35
C PRO A 46 -10.96 25.92 -2.66
N GLY A 47 -11.06 25.94 -1.33
CA GLY A 47 -11.00 27.19 -0.54
C GLY A 47 -12.25 28.07 -0.65
N GLY A 48 -13.37 27.57 -1.18
CA GLY A 48 -14.66 28.26 -1.10
C GLY A 48 -15.29 28.17 0.30
N GLU A 49 -16.23 29.07 0.61
CA GLU A 49 -16.92 29.16 1.91
C GLU A 49 -17.47 27.81 2.41
N LYS A 50 -18.13 27.04 1.53
CA LYS A 50 -18.65 25.69 1.85
C LYS A 50 -17.55 24.70 2.28
N CYS A 51 -16.36 24.81 1.69
CA CYS A 51 -15.20 24.01 2.06
C CYS A 51 -14.67 24.45 3.42
N HIS A 52 -14.50 25.77 3.64
CA HIS A 52 -14.06 26.31 4.93
C HIS A 52 -15.01 25.93 6.06
N ALA A 53 -16.32 26.14 5.89
CA ALA A 53 -17.34 25.81 6.89
C ALA A 53 -17.32 24.33 7.32
N PHE A 54 -17.04 23.41 6.39
CA PHE A 54 -16.89 21.99 6.70
C PHE A 54 -15.70 21.72 7.63
N PHE A 55 -14.52 22.24 7.28
CA PHE A 55 -13.31 22.03 8.08
C PHE A 55 -13.35 22.78 9.41
N ASP A 56 -13.91 23.99 9.43
CA ASP A 56 -14.10 24.75 10.66
C ASP A 56 -15.06 24.02 11.60
N LYS A 57 -16.11 23.39 11.06
CA LYS A 57 -17.00 22.52 11.84
C LYS A 57 -16.26 21.30 12.42
N LEU A 58 -15.40 20.63 11.64
CA LEU A 58 -14.61 19.49 12.13
C LEU A 58 -13.73 19.87 13.32
N VAL A 59 -13.04 21.01 13.22
CA VAL A 59 -12.15 21.49 14.27
C VAL A 59 -12.94 21.99 15.48
N ARG A 60 -13.97 22.84 15.28
CA ARG A 60 -14.80 23.38 16.37
C ARG A 60 -15.49 22.30 17.19
N ARG A 61 -15.89 21.19 16.57
CA ARG A 61 -16.53 20.05 17.26
C ARG A 61 -15.52 19.05 17.86
N GLY A 62 -14.22 19.30 17.76
CA GLY A 62 -13.19 18.39 18.27
C GLY A 62 -13.08 17.07 17.50
N PHE A 63 -13.60 17.02 16.27
CA PHE A 63 -13.54 15.83 15.43
C PHE A 63 -12.19 15.68 14.72
N ALA A 64 -11.52 16.80 14.47
CA ALA A 64 -10.21 16.83 13.85
C ALA A 64 -9.31 17.93 14.45
N VAL A 65 -8.00 17.71 14.41
CA VAL A 65 -6.98 18.74 14.65
C VAL A 65 -6.45 19.25 13.31
N ALA A 66 -6.23 20.56 13.24
CA ALA A 66 -5.56 21.20 12.12
C ALA A 66 -4.06 21.36 12.41
N ALA A 67 -3.21 20.98 11.46
CA ALA A 67 -1.77 21.22 11.50
C ALA A 67 -1.34 22.04 10.26
N ASP A 68 -0.56 23.09 10.51
CA ASP A 68 0.02 23.88 9.43
C ASP A 68 1.27 23.17 8.89
N CYS A 69 1.43 23.16 7.57
CA CYS A 69 2.58 22.54 6.91
C CYS A 69 3.74 23.54 6.83
N VAL A 70 4.99 23.06 6.78
CA VAL A 70 6.24 23.85 6.86
C VAL A 70 6.29 25.08 5.93
N HIS A 71 5.57 25.06 4.82
CA HIS A 71 5.52 26.17 3.86
C HIS A 71 4.21 26.98 3.87
N ASN A 72 3.36 26.89 4.89
CA ASN A 72 2.08 27.62 5.07
C ASN A 72 1.09 27.59 3.88
N ARG A 73 1.35 26.77 2.85
CA ARG A 73 0.53 26.68 1.62
C ARG A 73 -0.59 25.66 1.71
N ALA A 74 -0.58 24.80 2.74
CA ALA A 74 -1.61 23.80 2.97
C ALA A 74 -1.79 23.56 4.47
N ARG A 75 -3.04 23.33 4.88
CA ARG A 75 -3.42 22.90 6.22
C ARG A 75 -3.89 21.46 6.15
N LEU A 76 -3.33 20.63 7.02
CA LEU A 76 -3.61 19.22 7.13
C LEU A 76 -4.61 19.01 8.27
N TYR A 77 -5.62 18.19 8.03
CA TYR A 77 -6.68 17.92 9.00
C TYR A 77 -6.62 16.46 9.39
N HIS A 78 -6.38 16.17 10.67
CA HIS A 78 -6.32 14.83 11.21
C HIS A 78 -7.60 14.50 11.95
N VAL A 79 -8.39 13.57 11.41
CA VAL A 79 -9.60 13.03 12.05
C VAL A 79 -9.18 11.97 13.07
N HIS A 80 -9.30 12.29 14.35
CA HIS A 80 -8.84 11.45 15.46
C HIS A 80 -9.97 11.05 16.44
N HIS A 81 -11.17 11.60 16.28
CA HIS A 81 -12.26 11.42 17.24
C HIS A 81 -12.75 9.96 17.30
N ARG A 82 -12.49 9.29 18.43
CA ARG A 82 -12.75 7.85 18.63
C ARG A 82 -14.21 7.45 18.37
N PRO A 83 -15.24 8.20 18.80
CA PRO A 83 -16.63 7.85 18.50
C PRO A 83 -16.95 7.78 17.00
N LEU A 84 -16.33 8.60 16.14
CA LEU A 84 -16.53 8.49 14.69
C LEU A 84 -15.95 7.17 14.14
N TYR A 85 -14.77 6.78 14.62
CA TYR A 85 -14.17 5.48 14.27
C TYR A 85 -15.00 4.30 14.80
N HIS A 86 -15.56 4.43 16.00
CA HIS A 86 -16.48 3.44 16.56
C HIS A 86 -17.77 3.34 15.72
N ALA A 87 -18.34 4.47 15.30
CA ALA A 87 -19.54 4.53 14.47
C ALA A 87 -19.35 3.85 13.11
N ILE A 88 -18.12 3.86 12.56
CA ILE A 88 -17.79 3.12 11.34
C ILE A 88 -17.30 1.69 11.61
N GLY A 89 -17.39 1.17 12.84
CA GLY A 89 -16.99 -0.20 13.17
C GLY A 89 -15.48 -0.44 13.18
N GLU A 90 -14.66 0.61 13.18
CA GLU A 90 -13.19 0.52 13.19
C GLU A 90 -12.59 1.31 14.37
N PRO A 91 -13.02 1.06 15.63
CA PRO A 91 -12.61 1.86 16.77
C PRO A 91 -11.08 1.89 16.92
N GLU A 92 -10.39 0.77 16.71
CA GLU A 92 -8.93 0.66 16.86
C GLU A 92 -8.13 0.93 15.57
N SER A 93 -8.74 1.66 14.61
CA SER A 93 -8.06 2.03 13.37
C SER A 93 -6.75 2.79 13.62
N ARG A 94 -5.67 2.35 12.97
CA ARG A 94 -4.37 3.05 12.94
C ARG A 94 -4.48 4.48 12.41
N TYR A 95 -5.51 4.77 11.63
CA TYR A 95 -5.71 6.08 11.01
C TYR A 95 -6.11 7.15 12.04
N ARG A 96 -6.69 6.73 13.17
CA ARG A 96 -6.93 7.59 14.33
C ARG A 96 -5.63 8.14 14.95
N ARG A 97 -4.53 7.39 14.87
CA ARG A 97 -3.26 7.73 15.53
C ARG A 97 -2.42 8.71 14.69
N PRO A 98 -1.72 9.65 15.35
CA PRO A 98 -0.80 10.56 14.68
C PRO A 98 0.38 9.79 14.05
N VAL A 99 0.99 10.39 13.02
CA VAL A 99 2.10 9.77 12.28
C VAL A 99 3.14 10.81 11.87
N PRO A 100 4.40 10.39 11.64
CA PRO A 100 5.41 11.27 11.08
C PRO A 100 5.05 11.73 9.66
N ALA A 101 5.65 12.84 9.24
CA ALA A 101 5.45 13.49 7.94
C ALA A 101 5.43 12.54 6.73
N ARG A 102 6.43 11.64 6.64
CA ARG A 102 6.54 10.70 5.53
C ARG A 102 5.33 9.77 5.44
N ALA A 103 4.87 9.26 6.58
CA ALA A 103 3.69 8.40 6.64
C ALA A 103 2.39 9.20 6.41
N ALA A 104 2.36 10.49 6.78
CA ALA A 104 1.26 11.38 6.43
C ALA A 104 1.14 11.59 4.91
N ALA A 105 2.27 11.83 4.22
CA ALA A 105 2.31 11.94 2.77
C ALA A 105 1.76 10.68 2.07
N GLU A 106 2.22 9.49 2.49
CA GLU A 106 1.71 8.22 1.94
C GLU A 106 0.21 8.03 2.18
N ARG A 107 -0.29 8.35 3.39
CA ARG A 107 -1.73 8.29 3.72
C ARG A 107 -2.54 9.22 2.82
N LEU A 108 -2.06 10.43 2.58
CA LEU A 108 -2.75 11.39 1.72
C LEU A 108 -2.73 10.97 0.24
N MET A 109 -1.63 10.37 -0.24
CA MET A 109 -1.58 9.75 -1.58
C MET A 109 -2.56 8.58 -1.71
N ARG A 110 -2.71 7.75 -0.67
CA ARG A 110 -3.69 6.67 -0.64
C ARG A 110 -5.12 7.21 -0.74
N LEU A 111 -5.42 8.29 -0.02
CA LEU A 111 -6.72 8.96 -0.13
C LEU A 111 -6.94 9.55 -1.53
N ASP A 112 -5.95 10.25 -2.12
CA ASP A 112 -6.08 10.75 -3.50
C ASP A 112 -6.42 9.63 -4.48
N ALA A 113 -5.82 8.45 -4.31
CA ALA A 113 -6.08 7.30 -5.16
C ALA A 113 -7.47 6.69 -4.96
N ALA A 114 -7.95 6.62 -3.71
CA ALA A 114 -9.31 6.18 -3.40
C ALA A 114 -10.37 7.15 -3.98
N LEU A 115 -10.05 8.44 -4.04
CA LEU A 115 -10.92 9.48 -4.60
C LEU A 115 -11.08 9.41 -6.12
N PHE A 116 -10.32 8.58 -6.85
CA PHE A 116 -10.57 8.34 -8.27
C PHE A 116 -11.87 7.58 -8.52
N GLU A 117 -12.24 6.67 -7.62
CA GLU A 117 -13.47 5.88 -7.69
C GLU A 117 -14.09 5.83 -6.28
N PRO A 118 -14.69 6.94 -5.82
CA PRO A 118 -15.16 7.08 -4.44
C PRO A 118 -16.38 6.22 -4.11
N ASP A 119 -17.03 5.65 -5.13
CA ASP A 119 -18.23 4.83 -5.01
C ASP A 119 -17.92 3.32 -4.82
N LEU A 120 -16.65 2.92 -4.86
CA LEU A 120 -16.26 1.54 -4.57
C LEU A 120 -16.51 1.18 -3.11
N ASP A 121 -16.92 -0.05 -2.86
CA ASP A 121 -16.94 -0.62 -1.51
C ASP A 121 -15.53 -1.04 -1.13
N TRP A 122 -14.91 -0.28 -0.23
CA TRP A 122 -13.51 -0.48 0.13
C TRP A 122 -13.36 -1.52 1.24
N LEU A 123 -12.66 -2.61 0.96
CA LEU A 123 -12.18 -3.60 1.91
C LEU A 123 -10.83 -3.13 2.48
N THR A 124 -10.84 -2.57 3.68
CA THR A 124 -9.66 -1.94 4.30
C THR A 124 -9.07 -2.79 5.41
N THR A 125 -9.82 -3.75 5.94
CA THR A 125 -9.36 -4.68 6.97
C THR A 125 -9.05 -6.05 6.39
N ARG A 126 -8.20 -6.82 7.08
CA ARG A 126 -7.92 -8.22 6.69
C ARG A 126 -9.19 -9.07 6.74
N SER A 127 -10.02 -8.89 7.77
CA SER A 127 -11.26 -9.64 7.95
C SER A 127 -12.25 -9.44 6.81
N GLU A 128 -12.41 -8.20 6.34
CA GLU A 128 -13.28 -7.90 5.18
C GLU A 128 -12.77 -8.58 3.90
N LYS A 129 -11.45 -8.56 3.66
CA LYS A 129 -10.86 -9.24 2.48
C LYS A 129 -11.07 -10.75 2.54
N LEU A 130 -10.86 -11.36 3.71
CA LEU A 130 -11.08 -12.79 3.91
C LEU A 130 -12.55 -13.17 3.74
N ALA A 131 -13.47 -12.40 4.32
CA ALA A 131 -14.91 -12.61 4.15
C ALA A 131 -15.32 -12.50 2.68
N TYR A 132 -14.78 -11.52 1.96
CA TYR A 132 -15.04 -11.35 0.53
C TYR A 132 -14.55 -12.53 -0.30
N MET A 133 -13.36 -13.08 0.00
CA MET A 133 -12.82 -14.25 -0.67
C MET A 133 -13.59 -15.53 -0.33
N ALA A 134 -13.98 -15.72 0.93
CA ALA A 134 -14.72 -16.90 1.37
C ALA A 134 -16.05 -17.04 0.62
N LEU A 135 -16.75 -15.92 0.37
CA LEU A 135 -17.98 -15.90 -0.43
C LEU A 135 -17.80 -16.29 -1.91
N ARG A 136 -16.56 -16.31 -2.42
CA ARG A 136 -16.22 -16.54 -3.83
C ARG A 136 -15.37 -17.78 -4.05
N THR A 137 -14.98 -18.47 -2.98
CA THR A 137 -14.25 -19.71 -3.08
C THR A 137 -15.28 -20.85 -3.12
N PRO A 138 -15.34 -21.65 -4.20
CA PRO A 138 -16.25 -22.79 -4.26
C PRO A 138 -15.90 -23.80 -3.15
N ALA A 139 -16.93 -24.36 -2.50
CA ALA A 139 -16.78 -25.23 -1.31
C ALA A 139 -15.89 -26.47 -1.56
N GLU A 140 -15.79 -26.93 -2.81
CA GLU A 140 -14.99 -28.10 -3.21
C GLU A 140 -13.46 -27.85 -3.14
N ALA A 141 -13.00 -26.60 -3.03
CA ALA A 141 -11.59 -26.29 -2.78
C ALA A 141 -11.17 -26.43 -1.30
N SER A 142 -12.13 -26.74 -0.41
CA SER A 142 -11.90 -26.87 1.03
C SER A 142 -11.51 -28.29 1.47
N ASP A 143 -11.52 -29.28 0.56
CA ASP A 143 -11.31 -30.70 0.87
C ASP A 143 -9.85 -31.17 0.74
N VAL A 144 -8.92 -30.24 0.51
CA VAL A 144 -7.49 -30.52 0.68
C VAL A 144 -7.18 -30.36 2.16
N PRO A 145 -6.82 -31.43 2.89
CA PRO A 145 -6.49 -31.31 4.31
C PRO A 145 -5.37 -30.29 4.44
N ALA A 146 -5.65 -29.23 5.21
CA ALA A 146 -4.66 -28.21 5.54
C ALA A 146 -3.47 -28.93 6.16
N LYS A 147 -2.37 -29.07 5.40
CA LYS A 147 -1.11 -29.58 5.95
C LYS A 147 -0.79 -28.73 7.18
N PRO A 148 -0.64 -29.34 8.37
CA PRO A 148 -0.29 -28.60 9.58
C PRO A 148 1.07 -27.94 9.33
N GLY A 149 1.06 -26.62 9.15
CA GLY A 149 2.20 -25.82 8.70
C GLY A 149 1.84 -24.69 7.71
N VAL A 150 0.66 -24.70 7.08
CA VAL A 150 0.23 -23.63 6.14
C VAL A 150 -0.39 -22.41 6.86
N GLN A 151 -0.71 -22.54 8.15
CA GLN A 151 -1.30 -21.45 8.94
C GLN A 151 -0.32 -20.30 9.24
N ASP A 152 0.98 -20.51 9.02
CA ASP A 152 2.04 -19.52 9.29
C ASP A 152 2.72 -19.06 7.99
N ARG A 153 1.93 -18.89 6.91
CA ARG A 153 2.41 -18.18 5.72
C ARG A 153 2.53 -16.69 6.06
N PRO A 154 3.72 -16.08 6.03
CA PRO A 154 3.86 -14.66 6.30
C PRO A 154 3.01 -13.87 5.29
N ASP A 155 2.11 -13.04 5.81
CA ASP A 155 1.46 -11.93 5.11
C ASP A 155 0.62 -12.24 3.86
N LEU A 156 -0.19 -13.32 3.87
CA LEU A 156 -1.33 -13.38 2.94
C LEU A 156 -2.32 -12.25 3.26
N LEU A 157 -2.61 -11.41 2.26
CA LEU A 157 -3.51 -10.24 2.38
C LEU A 157 -3.15 -9.29 3.54
N PRO A 158 -2.01 -8.57 3.47
CA PRO A 158 -1.66 -7.61 4.49
C PRO A 158 -2.79 -6.59 4.69
N GLY A 159 -3.21 -6.42 5.95
CA GLY A 159 -4.38 -5.61 6.34
C GLY A 159 -4.22 -4.11 6.11
N THR A 160 -3.12 -3.66 5.50
CA THR A 160 -2.80 -2.24 5.29
C THR A 160 -3.21 -1.71 3.92
N PHE A 161 -3.41 -2.58 2.94
CA PHE A 161 -3.76 -2.19 1.56
C PHE A 161 -5.28 -2.19 1.37
N SER A 162 -5.80 -1.25 0.59
CA SER A 162 -7.23 -1.16 0.33
C SER A 162 -7.59 -1.89 -0.96
N ILE A 163 -8.69 -2.65 -0.96
CA ILE A 163 -9.25 -3.24 -2.17
C ILE A 163 -10.65 -2.66 -2.37
N GLY A 164 -10.88 -1.96 -3.46
CA GLY A 164 -12.21 -1.46 -3.81
C GLY A 164 -12.98 -2.50 -4.60
N VAL A 165 -14.27 -2.65 -4.36
CA VAL A 165 -15.12 -3.56 -5.14
C VAL A 165 -16.33 -2.78 -5.65
N ASP A 166 -16.66 -2.94 -6.93
CA ASP A 166 -17.90 -2.38 -7.48
C ASP A 166 -19.06 -3.38 -7.44
N ALA A 167 -20.26 -2.89 -7.79
CA ALA A 167 -21.48 -3.70 -7.80
C ALA A 167 -21.42 -4.91 -8.75
N ASN A 168 -20.55 -4.87 -9.77
CA ASN A 168 -20.37 -5.96 -10.73
C ASN A 168 -19.32 -6.98 -10.23
N GLY A 169 -18.74 -6.78 -9.05
CA GLY A 169 -17.72 -7.65 -8.48
C GLY A 169 -16.31 -7.43 -9.03
N ARG A 170 -16.07 -6.36 -9.80
CA ARG A 170 -14.72 -5.97 -10.23
C ARG A 170 -13.96 -5.46 -9.02
N ALA A 171 -12.77 -6.00 -8.80
CA ALA A 171 -11.91 -5.61 -7.69
C ALA A 171 -10.78 -4.67 -8.14
N VAL A 172 -10.56 -3.57 -7.43
CA VAL A 172 -9.46 -2.63 -7.63
C VAL A 172 -8.47 -2.78 -6.49
N LEU A 173 -7.31 -3.39 -6.76
CA LEU A 173 -6.23 -3.51 -5.80
C LEU A 173 -5.37 -2.25 -5.87
N LEU A 174 -5.30 -1.50 -4.76
CA LEU A 174 -4.58 -0.24 -4.71
C LEU A 174 -3.20 -0.38 -4.05
N TYR A 175 -2.14 0.00 -4.77
CA TYR A 175 -0.79 0.14 -4.25
C TYR A 175 -0.28 1.59 -4.41
N VAL A 176 0.33 2.14 -3.37
CA VAL A 176 0.98 3.47 -3.39
C VAL A 176 2.49 3.29 -3.44
N ALA A 177 3.11 3.67 -4.56
CA ALA A 177 4.56 3.64 -4.72
C ALA A 177 5.18 4.87 -4.04
N THR A 178 5.99 4.64 -3.00
CA THR A 178 6.65 5.71 -2.23
C THR A 178 8.17 5.72 -2.38
N VAL A 179 8.72 4.72 -3.08
CA VAL A 179 10.16 4.47 -3.23
C VAL A 179 10.46 4.00 -4.66
N PRO A 180 11.70 4.20 -5.16
CA PRO A 180 12.05 3.82 -6.53
C PRO A 180 12.30 2.31 -6.74
N TRP A 181 12.41 1.53 -5.67
CA TRP A 181 12.63 0.08 -5.75
C TRP A 181 11.32 -0.71 -5.64
N CYS A 182 11.30 -1.88 -6.28
CA CYS A 182 10.08 -2.71 -6.41
C CYS A 182 9.98 -3.84 -5.37
N ASP A 183 10.89 -3.96 -4.39
CA ASP A 183 10.90 -5.12 -3.47
C ASP A 183 9.60 -5.25 -2.65
N ASP A 184 9.13 -4.15 -2.05
CA ASP A 184 7.87 -4.11 -1.30
C ASP A 184 6.66 -4.37 -2.21
N PHE A 185 6.71 -3.84 -3.44
CA PHE A 185 5.67 -4.04 -4.43
C PHE A 185 5.58 -5.50 -4.86
N ARG A 186 6.71 -6.16 -5.12
CA ARG A 186 6.74 -7.59 -5.45
C ARG A 186 6.22 -8.45 -4.30
N SER A 187 6.53 -8.08 -3.06
CA SER A 187 5.98 -8.73 -1.86
C SER A 187 4.46 -8.55 -1.78
N PHE A 188 3.97 -7.34 -2.08
CA PHE A 188 2.55 -7.06 -2.20
C PHE A 188 1.86 -7.92 -3.28
N LEU A 189 2.45 -8.04 -4.48
CA LEU A 189 1.87 -8.87 -5.56
C LEU A 189 1.70 -10.32 -5.11
N VAL A 190 2.77 -10.92 -4.57
CA VAL A 190 2.74 -12.30 -4.06
C VAL A 190 1.70 -12.48 -2.96
N GLY A 191 1.62 -11.55 -2.01
CA GLY A 191 0.67 -11.61 -0.89
C GLY A 191 -0.81 -11.50 -1.31
N HIS A 192 -1.09 -11.07 -2.54
CA HIS A 192 -2.45 -10.93 -3.09
C HIS A 192 -2.78 -11.92 -4.20
N VAL A 193 -1.88 -12.86 -4.54
CA VAL A 193 -2.12 -13.88 -5.58
C VAL A 193 -3.40 -14.69 -5.30
N ALA A 194 -3.62 -15.10 -4.04
CA ALA A 194 -4.81 -15.86 -3.69
C ALA A 194 -6.11 -15.06 -3.92
N PHE A 195 -6.06 -13.75 -3.68
CA PHE A 195 -7.19 -12.86 -3.95
C PHE A 195 -7.41 -12.68 -5.45
N LEU A 196 -6.33 -12.46 -6.21
CA LEU A 196 -6.39 -12.33 -7.67
C LEU A 196 -6.94 -13.59 -8.35
N ALA A 197 -6.72 -14.77 -7.75
CA ALA A 197 -7.20 -16.04 -8.30
C ALA A 197 -8.71 -16.25 -8.16
N VAL A 198 -9.37 -15.58 -7.21
CA VAL A 198 -10.82 -15.78 -6.93
C VAL A 198 -11.71 -14.66 -7.48
N VAL A 199 -11.12 -13.56 -7.95
CA VAL A 199 -11.89 -12.44 -8.52
C VAL A 199 -12.11 -12.61 -10.02
N ALA A 200 -13.34 -12.34 -10.47
CA ALA A 200 -13.72 -12.51 -11.88
C ALA A 200 -13.00 -11.50 -12.78
N THR A 201 -12.98 -10.23 -12.36
CA THR A 201 -12.28 -9.13 -13.02
C THR A 201 -11.56 -8.28 -11.99
N CYS A 202 -10.37 -7.76 -12.33
CA CYS A 202 -9.63 -6.89 -11.44
C CYS A 202 -8.81 -5.82 -12.14
N THR A 203 -8.53 -4.76 -11.40
CA THR A 203 -7.59 -3.71 -11.79
C THR A 203 -6.52 -3.59 -10.70
N LEU A 204 -5.27 -3.87 -11.05
CA LEU A 204 -4.13 -3.55 -10.21
C LEU A 204 -3.75 -2.09 -10.45
N ARG A 205 -4.16 -1.21 -9.54
CA ARG A 205 -3.85 0.22 -9.60
C ARG A 205 -2.61 0.54 -8.80
N VAL A 206 -1.58 1.04 -9.47
CA VAL A 206 -0.35 1.54 -8.84
C VAL A 206 -0.30 3.05 -9.02
N VAL A 207 -0.29 3.78 -7.92
CA VAL A 207 -0.18 5.25 -7.94
C VAL A 207 1.21 5.71 -7.55
N PHE A 208 1.71 6.73 -8.25
CA PHE A 208 3.06 7.25 -8.11
C PHE A 208 3.03 8.75 -7.83
N PRO A 209 3.87 9.28 -6.94
CA PRO A 209 4.20 10.70 -6.98
C PRO A 209 4.96 11.03 -8.28
N PRO A 210 4.85 12.27 -8.80
CA PRO A 210 5.58 12.72 -9.98
C PRO A 210 7.09 12.42 -9.96
N ALA A 211 7.72 12.51 -8.78
CA ALA A 211 9.15 12.21 -8.60
C ALA A 211 9.54 10.77 -8.99
N LEU A 212 8.60 9.82 -9.00
CA LEU A 212 8.83 8.42 -9.35
C LEU A 212 8.43 8.06 -10.79
N GLN A 213 8.14 9.05 -11.64
CA GLN A 213 7.79 8.80 -13.05
C GLN A 213 8.82 7.92 -13.78
N ARG A 214 10.11 8.05 -13.47
CA ARG A 214 11.20 7.33 -14.14
C ARG A 214 11.18 5.82 -13.89
N VAL A 215 10.60 5.36 -12.78
CA VAL A 215 10.59 3.94 -12.39
C VAL A 215 9.28 3.24 -12.72
N VAL A 216 8.32 3.91 -13.36
CA VAL A 216 7.00 3.32 -13.69
C VAL A 216 7.16 2.03 -14.51
N ARG A 217 8.12 1.98 -15.44
CA ARG A 217 8.41 0.79 -16.25
C ARG A 217 9.02 -0.36 -15.44
N ASP A 218 9.70 -0.08 -14.33
CA ASP A 218 10.24 -1.12 -13.45
C ASP A 218 9.11 -1.81 -12.67
N TYR A 219 8.07 -1.06 -12.29
CA TYR A 219 6.86 -1.59 -11.66
C TYR A 219 6.05 -2.42 -12.64
N GLU A 220 5.88 -1.96 -13.88
CA GLU A 220 5.25 -2.76 -14.95
C GLU A 220 5.98 -4.08 -15.17
N ARG A 221 7.32 -4.04 -15.28
CA ARG A 221 8.15 -5.24 -15.39
C ARG A 221 7.99 -6.15 -14.16
N ALA A 222 7.85 -5.58 -12.96
CA ALA A 222 7.60 -6.37 -11.76
C ALA A 222 6.25 -7.12 -11.82
N VAL A 223 5.19 -6.51 -12.37
CA VAL A 223 3.91 -7.22 -12.59
C VAL A 223 4.09 -8.37 -13.58
N HIS A 224 4.73 -8.10 -14.72
CA HIS A 224 5.00 -9.12 -15.71
C HIS A 224 5.80 -10.29 -15.13
N ASP A 225 6.91 -9.99 -14.43
CA ASP A 225 7.76 -10.99 -13.81
C ASP A 225 7.03 -11.84 -12.76
N GLU A 226 6.20 -11.22 -11.91
CA GLU A 226 5.59 -11.92 -10.79
C GLU A 226 4.28 -12.63 -11.12
N LEU A 227 3.43 -12.04 -11.97
CA LEU A 227 2.06 -12.49 -12.19
C LEU A 227 1.83 -13.12 -13.58
N GLU A 228 2.52 -12.63 -14.61
CA GLU A 228 2.32 -13.09 -15.99
C GLU A 228 3.31 -14.19 -16.36
N ASN A 229 4.61 -13.99 -16.07
CA ASN A 229 5.70 -14.90 -16.39
C ASN A 229 5.83 -16.00 -15.32
N ARG A 230 4.96 -17.00 -15.41
CA ARG A 230 4.92 -18.15 -14.48
C ARG A 230 6.22 -18.95 -14.53
N LEU A 231 6.66 -19.42 -13.37
CA LEU A 231 7.76 -20.39 -13.30
C LEU A 231 7.24 -21.73 -13.81
N ASP A 232 7.80 -22.21 -14.91
CA ASP A 232 7.53 -23.55 -15.40
C ASP A 232 8.22 -24.61 -14.49
N PRO A 233 7.77 -25.88 -14.53
CA PRO A 233 8.32 -26.93 -13.67
C PRO A 233 9.83 -27.19 -13.87
N GLU A 234 10.37 -26.94 -15.06
CA GLU A 234 11.81 -27.12 -15.31
C GLU A 234 12.62 -26.01 -14.65
N THR A 235 12.16 -24.76 -14.81
CA THR A 235 12.76 -23.60 -14.14
C THR A 235 12.72 -23.75 -12.62
N VAL A 236 11.63 -24.27 -12.05
CA VAL A 236 11.54 -24.53 -10.60
C VAL A 236 12.62 -25.54 -10.17
N ARG A 237 12.80 -26.64 -10.90
CA ARG A 237 13.85 -27.63 -10.62
C ARG A 237 15.26 -27.04 -10.71
N ASP A 238 15.51 -26.23 -11.74
CA ASP A 238 16.80 -25.53 -11.90
C ASP A 238 17.04 -24.50 -10.78
N LEU A 239 16.00 -23.80 -10.33
CA LEU A 239 16.08 -22.88 -9.19
C LEU A 239 16.36 -23.62 -7.87
N GLN A 240 15.65 -24.72 -7.59
CA GLN A 240 15.89 -25.53 -6.40
C GLN A 240 17.34 -26.02 -6.34
N TRP A 241 17.83 -26.56 -7.46
CA TRP A 241 19.20 -27.03 -7.58
C TRP A 241 20.21 -25.89 -7.40
N TYR A 242 20.00 -24.76 -8.08
CA TYR A 242 20.87 -23.60 -7.99
C TYR A 242 20.90 -23.00 -6.58
N PHE A 243 19.74 -22.82 -5.95
CA PHE A 243 19.62 -22.26 -4.59
C PHE A 243 20.24 -23.16 -3.53
N PHE A 244 20.07 -24.48 -3.66
CA PHE A 244 20.75 -25.47 -2.82
C PHE A 244 22.27 -25.27 -2.84
N HIS A 245 22.86 -25.15 -4.04
CA HIS A 245 24.31 -24.96 -4.18
C HIS A 245 24.80 -23.59 -3.71
N CYS A 246 24.00 -22.52 -3.92
CA CYS A 246 24.27 -21.19 -3.40
C CYS A 246 24.29 -21.16 -1.87
N ARG A 247 23.31 -21.81 -1.22
CA ARG A 247 23.22 -21.88 0.25
C ARG A 247 24.41 -22.60 0.86
N ARG A 248 24.85 -23.70 0.23
CA ARG A 248 26.00 -24.48 0.69
C ARG A 248 27.35 -23.83 0.39
N ARG A 249 27.37 -22.73 -0.37
CA ARG A 249 28.61 -22.09 -0.87
C ARG A 249 29.54 -23.12 -1.51
N THR A 250 28.96 -23.95 -2.38
CA THR A 250 29.65 -25.08 -3.02
C THR A 250 30.95 -24.60 -3.67
N ASP A 251 32.09 -25.23 -3.32
CA ASP A 251 33.35 -24.96 -4.02
C ASP A 251 33.38 -25.72 -5.34
N TRP A 252 33.14 -25.00 -6.42
CA TRP A 252 33.14 -25.56 -7.76
C TRP A 252 34.55 -25.97 -8.25
N ARG A 253 35.62 -25.63 -7.52
CA ARG A 253 36.99 -26.08 -7.84
C ARG A 253 37.19 -27.57 -7.55
N GLU A 254 36.47 -28.12 -6.58
CA GLU A 254 36.60 -29.52 -6.13
C GLU A 254 35.83 -30.51 -7.04
N TYR A 255 34.91 -30.01 -7.87
CA TYR A 255 34.15 -30.85 -8.81
C TYR A 255 34.93 -31.05 -10.11
N ASN A 256 35.15 -32.31 -10.51
CA ASN A 256 35.82 -32.65 -11.78
C ASN A 256 34.87 -32.72 -12.98
N THR A 257 33.57 -32.51 -12.79
CA THR A 257 32.58 -32.63 -13.87
C THR A 257 32.26 -31.27 -14.49
N ASP A 258 32.74 -31.03 -15.71
CA ASP A 258 32.53 -29.77 -16.43
C ASP A 258 31.05 -29.47 -16.73
N THR A 259 30.22 -30.49 -16.87
CA THR A 259 28.77 -30.33 -17.13
C THR A 259 28.04 -29.67 -15.96
N LEU A 260 28.40 -30.00 -14.71
CA LEU A 260 27.81 -29.38 -13.52
C LEU A 260 28.25 -27.93 -13.36
N LYS A 261 29.53 -27.62 -13.64
CA LYS A 261 30.05 -26.24 -13.66
C LYS A 261 29.34 -25.40 -14.72
N ALA A 262 29.18 -25.95 -15.93
CA ALA A 262 28.47 -25.28 -17.02
C ALA A 262 26.99 -25.05 -16.67
N ARG A 263 26.32 -26.02 -16.04
CA ARG A 263 24.94 -25.85 -15.54
C ARG A 263 24.87 -24.74 -14.50
N PHE A 264 25.77 -24.71 -13.51
CA PHE A 264 25.79 -23.65 -12.50
C PHE A 264 26.03 -22.27 -13.12
N ALA A 265 26.97 -22.14 -14.05
CA ALA A 265 27.23 -20.89 -14.76
C ALA A 265 26.01 -20.42 -15.57
N ARG A 266 25.30 -21.35 -16.22
CA ARG A 266 24.04 -21.07 -16.94
C ARG A 266 22.96 -20.56 -15.99
N CYS A 267 22.74 -21.27 -14.87
CA CYS A 267 21.77 -20.86 -13.85
C CYS A 267 22.15 -19.51 -13.21
N ALA A 268 23.44 -19.29 -12.91
CA ALA A 268 23.92 -18.03 -12.36
C ALA A 268 23.64 -16.85 -13.30
N LYS A 269 23.81 -17.04 -14.62
CA LYS A 269 23.47 -16.03 -15.63
C LYS A 269 21.95 -15.80 -15.73
N ALA A 270 21.17 -16.89 -15.77
CA ALA A 270 19.71 -16.84 -15.91
C ALA A 270 19.01 -16.23 -14.67
N PHE A 271 19.54 -16.49 -13.47
CA PHE A 271 18.88 -16.14 -12.20
C PHE A 271 19.50 -14.92 -11.50
N THR A 272 20.06 -13.97 -12.26
CA THR A 272 20.67 -12.73 -11.73
C THR A 272 19.67 -11.64 -11.31
N GLY A 273 18.44 -11.70 -11.84
CA GLY A 273 17.45 -10.61 -11.74
C GLY A 273 16.85 -10.39 -10.34
N PRO A 274 16.21 -9.23 -10.10
CA PRO A 274 15.61 -8.87 -8.80
C PRO A 274 14.59 -9.91 -8.29
N ARG A 275 13.78 -10.47 -9.20
CA ARG A 275 12.84 -11.56 -8.91
C ARG A 275 13.53 -12.72 -8.19
N PHE A 276 14.61 -13.24 -8.77
CA PHE A 276 15.31 -14.41 -8.25
C PHE A 276 16.07 -14.14 -6.96
N ARG A 277 16.64 -12.94 -6.80
CA ARG A 277 17.25 -12.52 -5.51
C ARG A 277 16.22 -12.47 -4.38
N ARG A 278 15.00 -12.05 -4.66
CA ARG A 278 13.90 -12.07 -3.67
C ARG A 278 13.45 -13.50 -3.41
N LEU A 279 13.22 -14.31 -4.45
CA LEU A 279 12.85 -15.71 -4.32
C LEU A 279 13.88 -16.50 -3.51
N TYR A 280 15.18 -16.26 -3.70
CA TYR A 280 16.23 -16.88 -2.90
C TYR A 280 16.13 -16.50 -1.42
N ARG A 281 15.98 -15.20 -1.11
CA ARG A 281 15.78 -14.73 0.27
C ARG A 281 14.56 -15.37 0.93
N ARG A 282 13.47 -15.51 0.20
CA ARG A 282 12.25 -16.17 0.68
C ARG A 282 12.44 -17.68 0.85
N TRP A 283 13.08 -18.34 -0.10
CA TRP A 283 13.39 -19.77 -0.06
C TRP A 283 14.30 -20.15 1.11
N LEU A 284 15.19 -19.24 1.55
CA LEU A 284 15.98 -19.45 2.78
C LEU A 284 15.12 -19.58 4.05
N VAL A 285 13.91 -18.99 4.06
CA VAL A 285 12.98 -19.02 5.20
C VAL A 285 11.91 -20.11 5.01
N GLU A 286 11.28 -20.16 3.84
CA GLU A 286 10.11 -21.00 3.56
C GLU A 286 10.43 -22.30 2.81
N GLY A 287 11.69 -22.50 2.39
CA GLY A 287 12.09 -23.62 1.54
C GLY A 287 11.34 -23.64 0.21
N ASP A 288 11.03 -24.83 -0.29
CA ASP A 288 10.40 -25.03 -1.60
C ASP A 288 9.01 -24.41 -1.74
N ALA A 289 8.33 -24.13 -0.62
CA ALA A 289 7.06 -23.39 -0.65
C ALA A 289 7.22 -21.99 -1.27
N ALA A 290 8.41 -21.37 -1.18
CA ALA A 290 8.72 -20.09 -1.80
C ALA A 290 8.72 -20.12 -3.33
N LEU A 291 8.90 -21.31 -3.93
CA LEU A 291 8.97 -21.53 -5.37
C LEU A 291 7.63 -22.00 -5.96
N THR A 292 6.56 -22.01 -5.16
CA THR A 292 5.22 -22.34 -5.64
C THR A 292 4.83 -21.40 -6.79
N PRO A 293 4.53 -21.92 -7.98
CA PRO A 293 4.16 -21.08 -9.11
C PRO A 293 2.83 -20.38 -8.87
N VAL A 294 2.67 -19.20 -9.48
CA VAL A 294 1.40 -18.47 -9.44
C VAL A 294 0.30 -19.31 -10.11
N PRO A 295 -0.94 -19.33 -9.57
CA PRO A 295 -2.07 -20.02 -10.18
C PRO A 295 -2.32 -19.58 -11.62
N ALA A 296 -2.68 -20.52 -12.48
CA ALA A 296 -2.95 -20.27 -13.90
C ALA A 296 -4.03 -19.22 -14.13
N ALA A 297 -5.07 -19.25 -13.29
CA ALA A 297 -6.17 -18.31 -13.34
C ALA A 297 -5.71 -16.84 -13.29
N VAL A 298 -4.62 -16.53 -12.57
CA VAL A 298 -4.08 -15.17 -12.48
C VAL A 298 -3.42 -14.77 -13.79
N SER A 299 -2.49 -15.57 -14.32
CA SER A 299 -1.82 -15.25 -15.59
C SER A 299 -2.81 -15.20 -16.76
N GLU A 300 -3.78 -16.11 -16.78
CA GLU A 300 -4.84 -16.15 -17.78
C GLU A 300 -5.75 -14.93 -17.68
N ALA A 301 -6.02 -14.43 -16.47
CA ALA A 301 -6.79 -13.20 -16.30
C ALA A 301 -6.09 -11.99 -16.93
N PHE A 302 -4.76 -11.86 -16.78
CA PHE A 302 -4.00 -10.81 -17.46
C PHE A 302 -3.99 -11.01 -18.98
N ALA A 303 -3.73 -12.23 -19.45
CA ALA A 303 -3.70 -12.54 -20.88
C ALA A 303 -5.07 -12.31 -21.56
N SER A 304 -6.17 -12.57 -20.87
CA SER A 304 -7.54 -12.39 -21.40
C SER A 304 -8.10 -10.99 -21.16
N GLY A 305 -7.33 -10.06 -20.57
CA GLY A 305 -7.79 -8.70 -20.24
C GLY A 305 -8.81 -8.62 -19.09
N ARG A 306 -9.04 -9.70 -18.34
CA ARG A 306 -9.87 -9.69 -17.12
C ARG A 306 -9.14 -9.06 -15.94
N ALA A 307 -7.82 -9.07 -15.96
CA ALA A 307 -6.96 -8.32 -15.05
C ALA A 307 -6.25 -7.20 -15.82
N LEU A 308 -6.38 -5.97 -15.33
CA LEU A 308 -5.77 -4.78 -15.95
C LEU A 308 -4.74 -4.15 -15.03
N LEU A 309 -3.65 -3.66 -15.60
CA LEU A 309 -2.66 -2.85 -14.90
C LEU A 309 -2.93 -1.36 -15.17
N ASP A 310 -3.19 -0.59 -14.11
CA ASP A 310 -3.46 0.85 -14.16
C ASP A 310 -2.37 1.61 -13.40
N LEU A 311 -1.38 2.15 -14.13
CA LEU A 311 -0.27 2.93 -13.58
C LEU A 311 -0.59 4.43 -13.67
N ARG A 312 -0.76 5.11 -12.53
CA ARG A 312 -1.14 6.53 -12.51
C ARG A 312 -0.15 7.42 -11.77
N LEU A 313 0.19 8.55 -12.37
CA LEU A 313 0.87 9.63 -11.67
C LEU A 313 -0.16 10.49 -10.93
N LEU A 314 0.08 10.72 -9.65
CA LEU A 314 -0.72 11.64 -8.87
C LEU A 314 -0.44 13.08 -9.32
N PRO A 315 -1.47 13.91 -9.48
CA PRO A 315 -1.30 15.31 -9.89
C PRO A 315 -0.69 16.19 -8.80
N HIS A 316 -0.57 15.68 -7.57
CA HIS A 316 -0.15 16.44 -6.40
C HIS A 316 1.04 15.81 -5.69
N THR A 317 1.96 16.65 -5.22
CA THR A 317 3.12 16.25 -4.43
C THR A 317 2.94 16.63 -2.96
N TYR A 318 3.42 15.76 -2.08
CA TYR A 318 3.42 15.97 -0.62
C TYR A 318 4.81 16.16 -0.04
N GLU A 319 5.80 16.47 -0.88
CA GLU A 319 7.18 16.70 -0.48
C GLU A 319 7.29 17.83 0.55
N HIS A 320 6.40 18.83 0.45
CA HIS A 320 6.28 19.95 1.39
C HIS A 320 5.83 19.55 2.81
N LEU A 321 5.38 18.31 3.02
CA LEU A 321 5.08 17.78 4.34
C LEU A 321 6.31 17.19 5.02
N SER A 322 7.36 16.83 4.25
CA SER A 322 8.62 16.31 4.78
C SER A 322 9.48 17.44 5.34
N PRO A 323 9.92 17.39 6.61
CA PRO A 323 10.85 18.39 7.16
C PRO A 323 12.25 18.36 6.54
N LEU A 324 12.54 17.44 5.62
CA LEU A 324 13.87 17.20 5.08
C LEU A 324 13.80 16.98 3.57
N VAL A 325 13.93 18.07 2.79
CA VAL A 325 14.89 18.30 1.67
C VAL A 325 14.78 19.78 1.27
N ASN A 326 15.24 20.71 2.12
CA ASN A 326 15.75 22.02 1.68
C ASN A 326 16.43 22.78 2.83
N ARG A 327 17.54 22.23 3.34
CA ARG A 327 18.51 22.99 4.16
C ARG A 327 19.90 22.93 3.55
N ARG A 328 20.03 23.28 2.26
CA ARG A 328 21.32 23.72 1.69
C ARG A 328 21.07 24.78 0.63
N ARG A 329 20.77 26.00 1.10
CA ARG A 329 21.10 27.32 0.51
C ARG A 329 20.07 28.34 0.99
N THR A 330 20.30 28.88 2.19
CA THR A 330 19.97 30.28 2.57
C THR A 330 20.26 30.48 4.06
N ARG A 331 21.53 30.78 4.37
CA ARG A 331 21.98 31.78 5.36
C ARG A 331 23.48 31.65 5.57
N ARG A 332 24.24 32.17 4.60
CA ARG A 332 25.55 32.78 4.90
C ARG A 332 25.32 34.29 4.98
N ARG A 333 24.73 34.73 6.10
CA ARG A 333 24.93 36.07 6.66
C ARG A 333 24.21 36.17 8.02
N ARG A 334 25.03 36.37 9.06
CA ARG A 334 24.70 36.72 10.45
C ARG A 334 23.97 35.59 11.22
N VAL A 335 24.47 35.04 12.32
CA VAL A 335 25.26 35.61 13.41
C VAL A 335 26.11 34.49 14.03
N MET A 336 27.40 34.79 14.25
CA MET A 336 28.22 34.19 15.30
C MET A 336 27.68 34.71 16.63
N ALA A 337 27.07 33.84 17.44
CA ALA A 337 27.05 33.96 18.91
C ALA A 337 26.32 32.74 19.48
N ASP A 338 27.05 32.06 20.34
CA ASP A 338 26.58 31.23 21.47
C ASP A 338 26.18 29.78 21.15
N ALA A 339 27.18 28.94 21.41
CA ALA A 339 27.07 27.54 21.69
C ALA A 339 26.35 27.32 23.02
N GLU A 340 25.48 26.30 23.10
CA GLU A 340 25.55 25.25 24.11
C GLU A 340 24.45 24.18 23.91
N THR A 341 24.90 22.93 23.90
CA THR A 341 24.28 21.73 24.51
C THR A 341 22.88 21.27 24.08
N GLY A 342 22.78 20.05 23.54
CA GLY A 342 21.52 19.27 23.57
C GLY A 342 21.38 18.17 22.52
N ASP A 343 21.37 16.92 23.00
CA ASP A 343 21.12 15.65 22.30
C ASP A 343 19.86 15.67 21.38
N GLU A 344 20.05 15.65 20.06
CA GLU A 344 18.97 15.67 19.07
C GLU A 344 18.39 14.27 18.82
N ARG A 345 17.30 13.94 19.52
CA ARG A 345 16.34 12.91 19.08
C ARG A 345 15.51 13.44 17.90
N PRO A 346 15.14 12.62 16.90
CA PRO A 346 14.32 13.07 15.78
C PRO A 346 12.93 13.48 16.26
N GLN A 347 12.70 14.80 16.33
CA GLN A 347 11.41 15.40 16.68
C GLN A 347 10.38 15.14 15.58
N GLY A 348 9.27 14.50 15.95
CA GLY A 348 8.09 14.37 15.10
C GLY A 348 7.45 15.72 14.78
N LEU A 349 6.56 15.74 13.78
CA LEU A 349 5.74 16.91 13.45
C LEU A 349 5.01 17.38 14.71
N ASN A 350 5.32 18.60 15.18
CA ASN A 350 4.66 19.42 16.20
C ASN A 350 4.10 18.71 17.48
N PRO A 351 4.57 19.07 18.70
CA PRO A 351 4.08 18.49 19.95
C PRO A 351 2.61 18.80 20.30
N THR A 352 1.91 19.62 19.51
CA THR A 352 0.47 19.90 19.67
C THR A 352 -0.45 18.75 19.24
N LEU A 353 0.10 17.63 18.77
CA LEU A 353 -0.64 16.43 18.36
C LEU A 353 -0.76 15.35 19.46
N ASN A 354 -0.28 15.62 20.69
CA ASN A 354 -0.53 14.78 21.85
C ASN A 354 -1.51 15.49 22.79
N PRO A 355 -2.83 15.23 22.72
CA PRO A 355 -3.64 15.41 23.90
C PRO A 355 -3.12 14.44 24.98
N ALA A 356 -2.79 14.98 26.16
CA ALA A 356 -2.57 14.19 27.36
C ALA A 356 -3.81 13.31 27.64
N PRO A 357 -3.65 12.15 28.32
CA PRO A 357 -4.67 11.11 28.46
C PRO A 357 -6.03 11.60 28.99
#